data_AF-A0A1F3DME4-F1
#
_entry.id   AF-A0A1F3DME4-F1
#
_cell.length_a   1.000
_cell.length_b   1.000
_cell.length_c   1.000
_cell.angle_alpha   90.00
_cell.angle_beta   90.00
_cell.angle_gamma   90.00
#
_symmetry.space_group_name_H-M   'P 1'
#
loop_
_entity.id
_entity.type
_entity.pdbx_description
1 polymer ?
#
loop_
_entity_poly.entity_id
_entity_poly.type
_entity_poly.pdbx_seq_one_letter_code
_entity_poly.pdbx_strand_id
1 'polypeptide(L)'
;MTEKKENSAKQIKTGAFLKELLSGSMVSEKIILKNLGYISLVTFLAALYIANRFHAERITRETASLQREVKDLRAEALSTSADLMFVSRQSQVYNLIKEKGLNLEEVKTPPYKLLVDKK
;
A
#
# COMPACT_ATOMS: atom_id res chain seq x y z
N MET A 1 -39.20 -5.52 -65.46
CA MET A 1 -38.29 -4.44 -65.88
C MET A 1 -38.86 -3.17 -65.27
N THR A 2 -38.25 -2.46 -64.33
CA THR A 2 -36.81 -2.26 -64.12
C THR A 2 -36.56 -1.92 -62.65
N GLU A 3 -35.46 -2.45 -62.14
CA GLU A 3 -34.97 -2.41 -60.77
C GLU A 3 -34.34 -1.07 -60.35
N LYS A 4 -34.60 -0.67 -59.09
CA LYS A 4 -33.62 -0.35 -58.01
C LYS A 4 -32.84 0.98 -57.99
N LYS A 5 -32.66 1.41 -56.71
CA LYS A 5 -31.75 2.42 -56.10
C LYS A 5 -32.33 3.85 -56.11
N GLU A 6 -32.40 4.55 -54.99
CA GLU A 6 -31.30 4.76 -54.04
C GLU A 6 -31.82 5.14 -52.64
N ASN A 7 -31.64 4.24 -51.67
CA ASN A 7 -31.65 4.58 -50.25
C ASN A 7 -30.36 5.34 -49.95
N SER A 8 -30.38 6.67 -50.02
CA SER A 8 -29.31 7.51 -49.50
C SER A 8 -29.43 7.60 -47.99
N ALA A 9 -28.65 6.74 -47.33
CA ALA A 9 -28.48 6.68 -45.90
C ALA A 9 -28.19 8.08 -45.32
N LYS A 10 -29.08 8.54 -44.44
CA LYS A 10 -28.88 9.67 -43.51
C LYS A 10 -27.85 9.31 -42.43
N GLN A 11 -26.68 8.85 -42.84
CA GLN A 11 -25.55 8.62 -41.95
C GLN A 11 -24.54 9.76 -42.17
N ILE A 12 -23.97 10.26 -41.08
CA ILE A 12 -22.81 11.16 -41.02
C ILE A 12 -23.15 12.66 -41.07
N LYS A 13 -23.77 13.19 -40.01
CA LYS A 13 -23.55 14.59 -39.58
C LYS A 13 -22.67 14.70 -38.34
N THR A 14 -22.54 13.62 -37.56
CA THR A 14 -21.72 13.56 -36.34
C THR A 14 -20.22 13.64 -36.63
N GLY A 15 -19.75 12.97 -37.69
CA GLY A 15 -18.34 13.03 -38.11
C GLY A 15 -17.92 14.40 -38.65
N ALA A 16 -18.82 15.07 -39.39
CA ALA A 16 -18.61 16.44 -39.85
C ALA A 16 -18.55 17.42 -38.66
N PHE A 17 -19.46 17.28 -37.69
CA PHE A 17 -19.47 18.10 -36.48
C PHE A 17 -18.21 17.92 -35.63
N LEU A 18 -17.72 16.68 -35.43
CA LEU A 18 -16.47 16.44 -34.69
C LEU A 18 -15.24 16.97 -35.45
N LYS A 19 -15.22 16.88 -36.79
CA LYS A 19 -14.15 17.41 -37.62
C LYS A 19 -14.14 18.94 -37.63
N GLU A 20 -15.32 19.57 -37.65
CA GLU A 20 -15.48 21.02 -37.53
C GLU A 20 -15.14 21.54 -36.12
N LEU A 21 -15.40 20.72 -35.09
CA LEU A 21 -15.00 20.98 -33.71
C LEU A 21 -13.47 20.96 -33.57
N LEU A 22 -12.82 19.96 -34.18
CA LEU A 22 -11.36 19.80 -34.20
C LEU A 22 -10.65 20.83 -35.09
N SER A 23 -11.29 21.33 -36.15
CA SER A 23 -10.75 22.41 -36.99
C SER A 23 -10.80 23.79 -36.32
N GLY A 24 -11.34 23.90 -35.11
CA GLY A 24 -11.24 25.07 -34.24
C GLY A 24 -12.11 26.28 -34.61
N SER A 25 -12.56 26.40 -35.86
CA SER A 25 -13.26 27.60 -36.34
C SER A 25 -14.61 27.85 -35.66
N MET A 26 -15.42 26.82 -35.42
CA MET A 26 -16.75 27.01 -34.78
C MET A 26 -16.66 27.11 -33.24
N VAL A 27 -15.67 26.43 -32.65
CA VAL A 27 -15.52 26.29 -31.19
C VAL A 27 -14.81 27.50 -30.59
N SER A 28 -13.75 27.96 -31.26
CA SER A 28 -12.88 29.03 -30.77
C SER A 28 -13.63 30.36 -30.67
N GLU A 29 -14.36 30.76 -31.71
CA GLU A 29 -14.95 32.10 -31.78
C GLU A 29 -16.23 32.27 -30.95
N LYS A 30 -17.15 31.29 -30.93
CA LYS A 30 -18.46 31.46 -30.27
C LYS A 30 -18.59 30.82 -28.89
N ILE A 31 -17.91 29.69 -28.66
CA ILE A 31 -18.13 28.87 -27.46
C ILE A 31 -17.00 29.08 -26.45
N ILE A 32 -15.75 29.07 -26.91
CA ILE A 32 -14.57 29.20 -26.07
C ILE A 32 -14.49 30.62 -25.51
N LEU A 33 -14.43 31.66 -26.36
CA LEU A 33 -14.29 33.05 -25.91
C LEU A 33 -15.40 33.48 -24.92
N LYS A 34 -16.64 33.02 -25.13
CA LYS A 34 -17.79 33.36 -24.25
C LYS A 34 -17.76 32.61 -22.91
N ASN A 35 -17.17 31.42 -22.86
CA ASN A 35 -17.17 30.54 -21.68
C ASN A 35 -15.76 30.19 -21.17
N LEU A 36 -14.75 31.03 -21.47
CA LEU A 36 -13.35 30.80 -21.11
C LEU A 36 -13.19 30.48 -19.62
N GLY A 37 -13.90 31.21 -18.74
CA GLY A 37 -13.86 30.98 -17.29
C GLY A 37 -14.42 29.62 -16.86
N TYR A 38 -15.43 29.10 -17.56
CA TYR A 38 -15.97 27.77 -17.27
C TYR A 38 -15.02 26.66 -17.75
N ILE A 39 -14.43 26.84 -18.94
CA ILE A 39 -13.45 25.88 -19.48
C ILE A 39 -12.19 25.83 -18.62
N SER A 40 -11.71 26.98 -18.12
CA SER A 40 -10.57 27.03 -17.22
C SER A 40 -10.87 26.34 -15.88
N LEU A 41 -12.08 26.51 -15.32
CA LEU A 41 -12.53 25.79 -14.13
C LEU A 41 -12.49 24.27 -14.35
N VAL A 42 -13.07 23.78 -15.45
CA VAL A 42 -13.08 22.33 -15.77
C VAL A 42 -11.67 21.81 -15.98
N THR A 43 -10.83 22.55 -16.69
CA THR A 43 -9.42 22.20 -16.91
C THR A 43 -8.65 22.14 -15.59
N PHE A 44 -8.88 23.09 -14.69
CA PHE A 44 -8.29 23.12 -13.36
C PHE A 44 -8.73 21.91 -12.52
N LEU A 45 -10.03 21.59 -12.53
CA LEU A 45 -10.57 20.40 -11.85
C LEU A 45 -9.99 19.10 -12.42
N ALA A 46 -9.83 19.02 -13.75
CA ALA A 46 -9.20 17.88 -14.40
C ALA A 46 -7.72 17.74 -13.96
N ALA A 47 -6.98 18.84 -13.90
CA ALA A 47 -5.60 18.84 -13.41
C ALA A 47 -5.52 18.38 -11.94
N LEU A 48 -6.40 18.89 -11.06
CA LEU A 48 -6.49 18.45 -9.67
C LEU A 48 -6.83 16.97 -9.56
N TYR A 49 -7.75 16.47 -10.38
CA TYR A 49 -8.11 15.05 -10.38
C TYR A 49 -6.92 14.16 -10.77
N ILE A 50 -6.20 14.53 -11.82
CA ILE A 50 -4.99 13.81 -12.26
C ILE A 50 -3.93 13.82 -11.15
N ALA A 51 -3.68 14.98 -10.53
CA ALA A 51 -2.73 15.11 -9.44
C ALA A 51 -3.10 14.23 -8.24
N ASN A 52 -4.38 14.23 -7.84
CA ASN A 52 -4.89 13.42 -6.74
C ASN A 52 -4.75 11.92 -7.05
N ARG A 53 -5.08 11.50 -8.27
CA ARG A 53 -4.92 10.11 -8.71
C ARG A 53 -3.48 9.63 -8.57
N PHE A 54 -2.51 10.40 -9.06
CA PHE A 54 -1.10 10.04 -8.91
C PHE A 54 -0.62 10.02 -7.46
N HIS A 55 -1.16 10.90 -6.61
CA HIS A 55 -0.87 10.91 -5.19
C HIS A 55 -1.39 9.64 -4.49
N ALA A 56 -2.64 9.27 -4.75
CA ALA A 56 -3.25 8.05 -4.21
C ALA A 56 -2.51 6.78 -4.67
N GLU A 57 -2.09 6.72 -5.94
CA GLU A 57 -1.29 5.61 -6.47
C GLU A 57 0.06 5.49 -5.74
N ARG A 58 0.75 6.61 -5.52
CA ARG A 58 2.01 6.64 -4.78
C ARG A 58 1.83 6.12 -3.35
N ILE A 59 0.83 6.63 -2.62
CA ILE A 59 0.54 6.21 -1.24
C ILE A 59 0.21 4.73 -1.19
N THR A 60 -0.58 4.23 -2.14
CA THR A 60 -0.95 2.81 -2.17
C THR A 60 0.28 1.92 -2.33
N ARG A 61 1.20 2.31 -3.23
CA ARG A 61 2.45 1.58 -3.44
C ARG A 61 3.35 1.60 -2.21
N GLU A 62 3.50 2.76 -1.58
CA GLU A 62 4.30 2.94 -0.38
C GLU A 62 3.73 2.16 0.82
N THR A 63 2.41 2.18 0.98
CA THR A 63 1.71 1.38 2.00
C THR A 63 1.97 -0.10 1.80
N ALA A 64 1.92 -0.59 0.55
CA ALA A 64 2.19 -1.99 0.26
C ALA A 64 3.65 -2.39 0.56
N SER A 65 4.64 -1.52 0.30
CA SER A 65 6.04 -1.79 0.68
C SER A 65 6.23 -1.78 2.19
N LEU A 66 5.69 -0.77 2.89
CA LEU A 66 5.80 -0.66 4.35
C LEU A 66 5.12 -1.86 5.05
N GLN A 67 3.98 -2.32 4.55
CA GLN A 67 3.32 -3.51 5.10
C GLN A 67 4.17 -4.78 4.97
N ARG A 68 4.91 -4.94 3.87
CA ARG A 68 5.84 -6.06 3.69
C ARG A 68 7.00 -5.94 4.68
N GLU A 69 7.61 -4.77 4.79
CA GLU A 69 8.70 -4.53 5.72
C GLU A 69 8.30 -4.79 7.18
N VAL A 70 7.12 -4.33 7.60
CA VAL A 70 6.58 -4.63 8.94
C VAL A 70 6.37 -6.13 9.15
N LYS A 71 5.92 -6.86 8.12
CA LYS A 71 5.74 -8.31 8.22
C LYS A 71 7.09 -9.02 8.39
N ASP A 72 8.10 -8.60 7.63
CA ASP A 72 9.44 -9.18 7.68
C ASP A 72 10.11 -8.91 9.03
N LEU A 73 10.06 -7.66 9.51
CA LEU A 73 10.56 -7.29 10.84
C LEU A 73 9.86 -8.06 11.98
N ARG A 74 8.56 -8.32 11.87
CA ARG A 74 7.83 -9.15 12.85
C ARG A 74 8.31 -10.60 12.84
N ALA A 75 8.56 -11.15 11.65
CA ALA A 75 9.08 -12.51 11.53
C ALA A 75 10.49 -12.62 12.13
N GLU A 76 11.35 -11.63 11.86
CA GLU A 76 12.68 -11.52 12.44
C GLU A 76 12.63 -11.41 13.96
N ALA A 77 11.84 -10.48 14.50
CA ALA A 77 11.70 -10.30 15.93
C ALA A 77 11.19 -11.57 16.64
N LEU A 78 10.26 -12.30 16.01
CA LEU A 78 9.78 -13.58 16.53
C LEU A 78 10.87 -14.64 16.53
N SER A 79 11.64 -14.74 15.45
CA SER A 79 12.77 -15.67 15.35
C SER A 79 13.83 -15.38 16.41
N THR A 80 14.28 -14.12 16.51
CA THR A 80 15.28 -13.70 17.51
C THR A 80 14.80 -13.94 18.93
N SER A 81 13.51 -13.68 19.21
CA SER A 81 12.93 -13.94 20.52
C SER A 81 12.87 -15.44 20.82
N ALA A 82 12.57 -16.28 19.81
CA ALA A 82 12.56 -17.73 19.96
C ALA A 82 13.97 -18.30 20.21
N ASP A 83 14.99 -17.76 19.52
CA ASP A 83 16.40 -18.12 19.73
C ASP A 83 16.86 -17.74 21.15
N LEU A 84 16.54 -16.52 21.59
CA LEU A 84 16.84 -16.08 22.95
C LEU A 84 16.13 -16.96 23.98
N MET A 85 14.85 -17.27 23.78
CA MET A 85 14.11 -18.19 24.64
C MET A 85 14.77 -19.57 24.66
N PHE A 86 15.22 -20.09 23.52
CA PHE A 86 15.91 -21.38 23.44
C PHE A 86 17.19 -21.39 24.26
N VAL A 87 18.08 -20.41 24.05
CA VAL A 87 19.36 -20.31 24.78
C VAL A 87 19.13 -20.06 26.28
N SER A 88 18.08 -19.34 26.63
CA SER A 88 17.73 -19.06 28.04
C SER A 88 17.00 -20.21 28.74
N ARG A 89 16.66 -21.32 28.05
CA ARG A 89 15.99 -22.46 28.70
C ARG A 89 16.91 -23.04 29.77
N GLN A 90 16.35 -23.34 30.92
CA GLN A 90 17.08 -23.92 32.06
C GLN A 90 17.88 -25.17 31.67
N SER A 91 17.34 -26.04 30.80
CA SER A 91 18.05 -27.20 30.30
C SER A 91 19.25 -26.86 29.41
N GLN A 92 19.12 -25.84 28.55
CA GLN A 92 20.23 -25.35 27.73
C GLN A 92 21.30 -24.69 28.59
N VAL A 93 20.90 -23.87 29.56
CA VAL A 93 21.80 -23.24 30.53
C VAL A 93 22.54 -24.30 31.36
N TYR A 94 21.85 -25.34 31.82
CA TYR A 94 22.48 -26.46 32.54
C TYR A 94 23.53 -27.18 31.67
N ASN A 95 23.19 -27.48 30.41
CA ASN A 95 24.12 -28.08 29.47
C ASN A 95 25.34 -27.17 29.24
N LEU A 96 25.13 -25.86 29.11
CA LEU A 96 26.20 -24.87 28.91
C LEU A 96 27.12 -24.75 30.13
N ILE A 97 26.57 -24.80 31.34
CA ILE A 97 27.32 -24.81 32.61
C ILE A 97 28.21 -26.06 32.69
N LYS A 98 27.65 -27.22 32.33
CA LYS A 98 28.39 -28.50 32.30
C LYS A 98 29.50 -28.49 31.26
N GLU A 99 29.23 -27.99 30.05
CA GLU A 99 30.23 -27.88 28.99
C GLU A 99 31.38 -26.93 29.37
N LYS A 100 31.06 -25.82 30.04
CA LYS A 100 32.06 -24.85 30.53
C LYS A 100 32.78 -25.31 31.80
N GLY A 101 32.50 -26.49 32.33
CA GLY A 101 33.16 -27.05 33.51
C GLY A 101 32.89 -26.26 34.80
N LEU A 102 31.77 -25.53 34.87
CA LEU A 102 31.39 -24.79 36.06
C LEU A 102 30.74 -25.75 37.07
N ASN A 103 31.26 -25.80 38.30
CA ASN A 103 30.71 -26.60 39.41
C ASN A 103 29.43 -25.96 40.01
N LEU A 104 28.43 -25.73 39.17
CA LEU A 104 27.13 -25.21 39.57
C LEU A 104 26.08 -26.33 39.41
N GLU A 105 25.39 -26.66 40.48
CA GLU A 105 24.35 -27.68 40.50
C GLU A 105 22.96 -27.04 40.67
N GLU A 106 21.96 -27.64 40.04
CA GLU A 106 20.58 -27.22 40.23
C GLU A 106 20.11 -27.57 41.65
N VAL A 107 19.52 -26.59 42.33
CA VAL A 107 18.98 -26.77 43.68
C VAL A 107 17.69 -27.57 43.59
N LYS A 108 17.75 -28.87 43.92
CA LYS A 108 16.62 -29.82 43.82
C LYS A 108 15.65 -29.75 45.01
N THR A 109 16.03 -29.07 46.09
CA THR A 109 15.24 -28.99 47.32
C THR A 109 14.78 -27.56 47.57
N PRO A 110 13.56 -27.36 48.10
CA PRO A 110 13.09 -26.02 48.43
C PRO A 110 14.00 -25.36 49.47
N PRO A 111 14.19 -24.04 49.41
CA PRO A 111 15.02 -23.31 50.36
C PRO A 111 14.46 -23.42 51.79
N TYR A 112 15.36 -23.54 52.76
CA TYR A 112 14.98 -23.66 54.17
C TYR A 112 14.39 -22.34 54.68
N LYS A 113 13.24 -22.42 55.36
CA LYS A 113 12.67 -21.28 56.07
C LYS A 113 13.38 -21.13 57.42
N LEU A 114 14.18 -20.08 57.56
CA LEU A 114 14.80 -19.72 58.83
C LEU A 114 13.72 -19.16 59.77
N LEU A 115 13.31 -19.94 60.77
CA LEU A 115 12.48 -19.46 61.87
C LEU A 115 13.41 -18.98 62.98
N VAL A 116 13.40 -17.68 63.26
CA VAL A 116 14.14 -17.10 64.37
C VAL A 116 13.19 -17.04 65.57
N ASP A 117 13.42 -17.90 66.56
CA ASP A 117 12.74 -17.77 67.85
C ASP A 117 13.29 -16.52 68.55
N LYS A 118 12.43 -15.50 68.69
CA LYS A 118 12.71 -14.35 69.54
C LYS A 118 12.63 -14.80 71.00
N LYS A 119 13.78 -14.84 71.66
CA LYS A 119 13.88 -14.84 73.13
C LYS A 119 13.39 -13.52 73.72
#